data_AF-A0A0P4W655-F1
#
_entry.id   AF-A0A0P4W655-F1
#
_cell.length_a   1.000
_cell.length_b   1.000
_cell.length_c   1.000
_cell.angle_alpha   90.00
_cell.angle_beta   90.00
_cell.angle_gamma   90.00
#
_symmetry.space_group_name_H-M   'P 1'
#
loop_
_entity.id
_entity.type
_entity.pdbx_description
1 polymer ?
#
loop_
_entity_poly.entity_id
_entity_poly.type
_entity_poly.pdbx_seq_one_letter_code
_entity_poly.pdbx_strand_id
1 'polypeptide(L)'
;MDAVTTVARYPDVTRASPKIQDAISTKISGYPGKISKEQHVAHAYVPVAVAALLREYPTLVGPAVHAFCRRDAIDNKVLRVMRHFPPETRVTTAVRFSKALYAQLISQRYSPDTRVGWDLPHPSNPNFKVHDIGMKLACGFELLVCSAGGVTPSSTPTATAPDLPTQPPAAPDPRWLRYHKALTEKGYFRGELEGSQLYRDLEQNARQYFQSHVMQGQGSQDGDDLTLGAMVVKLLSKVNVDHEFYKERSTRLVPPDDDGWLHITPDALDGLLEAKYGKGDVPRAASEKEMMDSLSAFFGHMADVEGAEMPQRKISTLSNPKRKSSQGGRKVSTSLLGQHHLRKVSAQSAASDVSNCSEMSSFSNKIDFNAEAFSDAMANIRVWSARGRLLVQL
;
A
#
# COMPACT_ATOMS: atom_id res chain seq x y z
N MET A 1 -10.46 -24.77 21.17
CA MET A 1 -9.06 -25.21 21.34
C MET A 1 -8.18 -24.11 20.81
N ASP A 2 -7.23 -23.63 21.63
CA ASP A 2 -6.30 -22.58 21.23
C ASP A 2 -5.34 -23.13 20.15
N ALA A 3 -5.28 -22.45 19.00
CA ALA A 3 -4.53 -22.87 17.82
C ALA A 3 -3.04 -23.06 18.15
N VAL A 4 -2.50 -22.24 19.06
CA VAL A 4 -1.09 -22.32 19.47
C VAL A 4 -0.80 -23.63 20.21
N THR A 5 -1.68 -24.02 21.14
CA THR A 5 -1.57 -25.31 21.84
C THR A 5 -1.65 -26.52 20.91
N THR A 6 -2.45 -26.45 19.85
CA THR A 6 -2.58 -27.55 18.87
C THR A 6 -1.30 -27.70 18.05
N VAL A 7 -0.71 -26.60 17.59
CA VAL A 7 0.57 -26.60 16.85
C VAL A 7 1.70 -27.12 17.73
N ALA A 8 1.74 -26.73 19.01
CA ALA A 8 2.77 -27.21 19.95
C ALA A 8 2.64 -28.70 20.29
N ARG A 9 1.42 -29.24 20.41
CA ARG A 9 1.18 -30.65 20.78
C ARG A 9 1.40 -31.63 19.63
N TYR A 10 1.16 -31.22 18.39
CA TYR A 10 1.22 -32.11 17.23
C TYR A 10 2.19 -31.57 16.16
N PRO A 11 3.49 -31.47 16.46
CA PRO A 11 4.49 -30.98 15.50
C PRO A 11 4.58 -31.89 14.27
N ASP A 12 4.33 -33.19 14.41
CA ASP A 12 4.44 -34.15 13.31
C ASP A 12 3.38 -33.94 12.21
N VAL A 13 2.23 -33.35 12.57
CA VAL A 13 1.12 -33.06 11.66
C VAL A 13 1.16 -31.61 11.17
N THR A 14 1.68 -30.69 11.99
CA THR A 14 1.62 -29.24 11.73
C THR A 14 2.92 -28.67 11.14
N ARG A 15 4.05 -29.39 11.28
CA ARG A 15 5.34 -28.93 10.75
C ARG A 15 5.34 -29.01 9.23
N ALA A 16 5.57 -27.87 8.59
CA ALA A 16 5.74 -27.80 7.15
C ALA A 16 6.95 -28.65 6.69
N SER A 17 6.93 -29.07 5.41
CA SER A 17 7.98 -29.89 4.82
C SER A 17 9.39 -29.28 5.01
N PRO A 18 10.47 -30.10 5.03
CA PRO A 18 11.83 -29.61 5.24
C PRO A 18 12.23 -28.47 4.29
N LYS A 19 11.83 -28.54 3.02
CA LYS A 19 12.09 -27.49 2.02
C LYS A 19 11.52 -26.13 2.44
N ILE A 20 10.32 -26.11 3.03
CA ILE A 20 9.67 -24.88 3.50
C ILE A 20 10.39 -24.36 4.75
N GLN A 21 10.75 -25.26 5.68
CA GLN A 21 11.50 -24.90 6.89
C GLN A 21 12.87 -24.30 6.56
N ASP A 22 13.59 -24.87 5.60
CA ASP A 22 14.89 -24.37 5.13
C ASP A 22 14.74 -22.99 4.47
N ALA A 23 13.70 -22.79 3.66
CA ALA A 23 13.40 -21.49 3.07
C ALA A 23 13.06 -20.43 4.15
N ILE A 24 12.28 -20.80 5.17
CA ILE A 24 11.95 -19.91 6.30
C ILE A 24 13.21 -19.58 7.09
N SER A 25 14.00 -20.58 7.50
CA SER A 25 15.22 -20.38 8.29
C SER A 25 16.24 -19.52 7.54
N THR A 26 16.37 -19.70 6.22
CA THR A 26 17.20 -18.84 5.36
C THR A 26 16.69 -17.40 5.36
N LYS A 27 15.38 -17.18 5.23
CA LYS A 27 14.77 -15.83 5.24
C LYS A 27 14.94 -15.11 6.57
N ILE A 28 14.73 -15.79 7.69
CA ILE A 28 14.83 -15.21 9.04
C ILE A 28 16.27 -15.20 9.58
N SER A 29 17.23 -15.79 8.86
CA SER A 29 18.63 -15.81 9.26
C SER A 29 19.16 -14.39 9.52
N GLY A 30 19.82 -14.20 10.66
CA GLY A 30 20.39 -12.90 11.08
C GLY A 30 19.39 -11.90 11.68
N TYR A 31 18.10 -12.22 11.77
CA TYR A 31 17.19 -11.50 12.65
C TYR A 31 17.36 -11.99 14.10
N PRO A 32 17.21 -11.12 15.12
CA PRO A 32 16.81 -9.71 15.04
C PRO A 32 17.95 -8.73 14.71
N GLY A 33 19.22 -9.16 14.64
CA GLY A 33 20.38 -8.26 14.44
C GLY A 33 20.33 -7.40 13.17
N LYS A 34 19.68 -7.87 12.10
CA LYS A 34 19.45 -7.10 10.87
C LYS A 34 18.51 -5.91 11.05
N ILE A 35 17.61 -5.93 12.04
CA ILE A 35 16.61 -4.86 12.24
C ILE A 35 17.29 -3.51 12.46
N SER A 36 18.35 -3.46 13.27
CA SER A 36 19.07 -2.22 13.54
C SER A 36 19.76 -1.65 12.28
N LYS A 37 20.14 -2.50 11.31
CA LYS A 37 20.74 -2.06 10.05
C LYS A 37 19.73 -1.48 9.06
N GLU A 38 18.45 -1.81 9.25
CA GLU A 38 17.32 -1.33 8.44
C GLU A 38 16.64 -0.10 9.06
N GLN A 39 17.20 0.43 10.15
CA GLN A 39 16.76 1.68 10.75
C GLN A 39 17.56 2.86 10.19
N HIS A 40 16.93 4.03 10.20
CA HIS A 40 17.55 5.29 9.81
C HIS A 40 17.04 6.39 10.73
N VAL A 41 17.96 7.12 11.35
CA VAL A 41 17.68 8.28 12.20
C VAL A 41 17.85 9.55 11.37
N ALA A 42 16.82 10.37 11.28
CA ALA A 42 16.89 11.67 10.64
C ALA A 42 16.39 12.76 11.58
N HIS A 43 16.93 13.96 11.43
CA HIS A 43 16.42 15.14 12.13
C HIS A 43 15.20 15.69 11.40
N ALA A 44 14.17 16.07 12.16
CA ALA A 44 12.94 16.63 11.64
C ALA A 44 12.53 17.86 12.45
N TYR A 45 12.20 18.96 11.78
CA TYR A 45 11.69 20.19 12.41
C TYR A 45 10.16 20.19 12.42
N VAL A 46 9.58 19.66 13.51
CA VAL A 46 8.16 19.32 13.60
C VAL A 46 7.45 20.15 14.68
N PRO A 47 6.11 20.29 14.62
CA PRO A 47 5.35 20.87 15.73
C PRO A 47 5.62 20.15 17.05
N VAL A 48 5.63 20.88 18.18
CA VAL A 48 5.95 20.31 19.51
C VAL A 48 5.07 19.10 19.84
N ALA A 49 3.79 19.16 19.48
CA ALA A 49 2.84 18.06 19.65
C ALA A 49 3.29 16.78 18.92
N VAL A 50 3.80 16.92 17.69
CA VAL A 50 4.34 15.79 16.91
C VAL A 50 5.63 15.27 17.57
N ALA A 51 6.53 16.15 18.02
CA ALA A 51 7.73 15.74 18.73
C ALA A 51 7.41 14.95 20.01
N ALA A 52 6.36 15.36 20.74
CA ALA A 52 5.90 14.67 21.95
C ALA A 52 5.30 13.30 21.65
N LEU A 53 4.44 13.21 20.64
CA LEU A 53 3.87 11.94 20.18
C LEU A 53 4.96 10.96 19.74
N LEU A 54 5.93 11.42 18.95
CA LEU A 54 7.01 10.55 18.44
C LEU A 54 7.99 10.11 19.52
N ARG A 55 8.11 10.86 20.63
CA ARG A 55 8.93 10.48 21.77
C ARG A 55 8.34 9.30 22.54
N GLU A 56 7.05 9.38 22.88
CA GLU A 56 6.36 8.35 23.66
C GLU A 56 5.87 7.18 22.78
N TYR A 57 5.49 7.46 21.54
CA TYR A 57 4.90 6.51 20.60
C TYR A 57 5.61 6.55 19.23
N PRO A 58 6.87 6.07 19.15
CA PRO A 58 7.66 6.11 17.92
C PRO A 58 7.08 5.26 16.79
N THR A 59 6.16 4.33 17.08
CA THR A 59 5.48 3.50 16.07
C THR A 59 4.54 4.31 15.17
N LEU A 60 4.14 5.52 15.59
CA LEU A 60 3.26 6.41 14.82
C LEU A 60 3.93 7.01 13.56
N VAL A 61 5.26 6.95 13.46
CA VAL A 61 6.00 7.38 12.26
C VAL A 61 5.48 6.67 11.01
N GLY A 62 5.29 5.35 11.08
CA GLY A 62 4.85 4.55 9.93
C GLY A 62 3.49 4.99 9.38
N PRO A 63 2.43 4.99 10.21
CA PRO A 63 1.13 5.53 9.83
C PRO A 63 1.17 6.95 9.28
N ALA A 64 1.94 7.86 9.90
CA ALA A 64 2.02 9.26 9.45
C ALA A 64 2.67 9.38 8.07
N VAL A 65 3.79 8.69 7.84
CA VAL A 65 4.47 8.63 6.54
C VAL A 65 3.53 8.05 5.48
N HIS A 66 2.84 6.96 5.80
CA HIS A 66 1.90 6.33 4.88
C HIS A 66 0.73 7.26 4.51
N ALA A 67 0.12 7.94 5.49
CA ALA A 67 -0.95 8.89 5.24
C ALA A 67 -0.49 10.02 4.32
N PHE A 68 0.71 10.56 4.56
CA PHE A 68 1.28 11.58 3.69
C PHE A 68 1.58 11.07 2.27
N CYS A 69 2.13 9.86 2.12
CA CYS A 69 2.50 9.32 0.82
C CYS A 69 1.28 8.87 -0.02
N ARG A 70 0.16 8.52 0.62
CA ARG A 70 -1.09 8.11 -0.05
C ARG A 70 -2.08 9.25 -0.28
N ARG A 71 -1.74 10.46 0.17
CA ARG A 71 -2.63 11.63 0.12
C ARG A 71 -3.18 11.87 -1.29
N ASP A 72 -4.46 12.20 -1.39
CA ASP A 72 -5.12 12.55 -2.65
C ASP A 72 -5.41 14.07 -2.78
N ALA A 73 -6.19 14.46 -3.78
CA ALA A 73 -6.55 15.86 -4.00
C ALA A 73 -7.48 16.44 -2.90
N ILE A 74 -8.26 15.59 -2.21
CA ILE A 74 -9.14 15.98 -1.11
C ILE A 74 -8.29 16.21 0.14
N ASP A 75 -7.37 15.29 0.43
CA ASP A 75 -6.41 15.38 1.52
C ASP A 75 -5.56 16.66 1.43
N ASN A 76 -5.12 17.04 0.23
CA ASN A 76 -4.37 18.28 0.03
C ASN A 76 -5.18 19.55 0.39
N LYS A 77 -6.51 19.51 0.38
CA LYS A 77 -7.33 20.65 0.86
C LYS A 77 -7.29 20.76 2.38
N VAL A 78 -7.25 19.64 3.09
CA VAL A 78 -7.13 19.59 4.56
C VAL A 78 -5.81 20.20 5.02
N LEU A 79 -4.72 19.92 4.30
CA LEU A 79 -3.39 20.44 4.59
C LEU A 79 -3.26 21.97 4.47
N ARG A 80 -4.28 22.68 3.99
CA ARG A 80 -4.29 24.15 3.91
C ARG A 80 -4.67 24.84 5.23
N VAL A 81 -5.13 24.07 6.23
CA VAL A 81 -5.61 24.63 7.51
C VAL A 81 -4.80 24.12 8.70
N MET A 82 -4.08 22.98 8.58
CA MET A 82 -3.17 22.39 9.60
C MET A 82 -3.66 22.61 11.05
N ARG A 83 -4.91 22.24 11.35
CA ARG A 83 -5.59 22.67 12.58
C ARG A 83 -4.99 22.02 13.82
N HIS A 84 -4.57 20.77 13.71
CA HIS A 84 -4.17 19.96 14.85
C HIS A 84 -2.66 20.05 15.10
N PHE A 85 -1.87 20.19 14.02
CA PHE A 85 -0.42 20.29 14.07
C PHE A 85 0.09 21.51 13.31
N PRO A 86 -0.21 22.74 13.77
CA PRO A 86 0.13 23.95 13.04
C PRO A 86 1.63 24.29 13.15
N PRO A 87 2.21 25.07 12.21
CA PRO A 87 3.66 25.24 12.08
C PRO A 87 4.27 26.34 12.98
N GLU A 88 3.53 27.00 13.86
CA GLU A 88 4.02 28.15 14.63
C GLU A 88 5.05 27.74 15.68
N THR A 89 4.80 26.62 16.39
CA THR A 89 5.69 26.12 17.44
C THR A 89 6.35 24.83 17.01
N ARG A 90 7.58 24.93 16.51
CA ARG A 90 8.35 23.80 15.98
C ARG A 90 9.67 23.62 16.71
N VAL A 91 10.10 22.37 16.82
CA VAL A 91 11.36 21.97 17.44
C VAL A 91 12.03 20.89 16.60
N THR A 92 13.37 20.88 16.60
CA THR A 92 14.13 19.82 15.95
C THR A 92 14.14 18.60 16.86
N THR A 93 13.82 17.43 16.30
CA THR A 93 13.89 16.15 17.01
C THR A 93 14.51 15.08 16.13
N ALA A 94 15.14 14.08 16.76
CA ALA A 94 15.66 12.90 16.08
C ALA A 94 14.54 11.87 15.95
N VAL A 95 14.13 11.57 14.71
CA VAL A 95 13.07 10.61 14.40
C VAL A 95 13.71 9.36 13.82
N ARG A 96 13.32 8.19 14.33
CA ARG A 96 13.80 6.90 13.85
C ARG A 96 12.76 6.28 12.92
N PHE A 97 13.19 6.02 11.70
CA PHE A 97 12.42 5.39 10.64
C PHE A 97 12.95 3.97 10.37
N SER A 98 12.18 3.16 9.65
CA SER A 98 12.81 2.17 8.79
C SER A 98 13.36 2.88 7.55
N LYS A 99 14.42 2.34 6.95
CA LYS A 99 14.97 2.85 5.68
C LYS A 99 13.87 3.00 4.62
N ALA A 100 13.00 1.99 4.49
CA ALA A 100 11.87 2.05 3.56
C ALA A 100 10.94 3.25 3.81
N LEU A 101 10.54 3.51 5.06
CA LEU A 101 9.67 4.65 5.39
C LEU A 101 10.36 6.00 5.13
N TYR A 102 11.64 6.09 5.48
CA TYR A 102 12.42 7.29 5.20
C TYR A 102 12.53 7.57 3.71
N ALA A 103 12.90 6.55 2.91
CA ALA A 103 12.96 6.65 1.45
C ALA A 103 11.62 7.08 0.83
N GLN A 104 10.51 6.49 1.31
CA GLN A 104 9.17 6.89 0.88
C GLN A 104 8.93 8.38 1.14
N LEU A 105 9.18 8.85 2.36
CA LEU A 105 8.93 10.23 2.75
C LEU A 105 9.75 11.25 1.94
N ILE A 106 11.06 11.01 1.78
CA ILE A 106 11.93 11.96 1.06
C ILE A 106 11.66 11.98 -0.44
N SER A 107 11.22 10.85 -1.03
CA SER A 107 10.93 10.75 -2.46
C SER A 107 9.72 11.58 -2.88
N GLN A 108 8.80 11.86 -1.95
CA GLN A 108 7.60 12.63 -2.21
C GLN A 108 7.94 14.11 -2.34
N ARG A 109 7.80 14.67 -3.54
CA ARG A 109 7.86 16.12 -3.73
C ARG A 109 6.58 16.75 -3.22
N TYR A 110 6.71 17.80 -2.41
CA TYR A 110 5.56 18.53 -1.88
C TYR A 110 5.96 19.97 -1.58
N SER A 111 5.06 20.89 -1.90
CA SER A 111 5.19 22.30 -1.55
C SER A 111 3.89 22.72 -0.87
N PRO A 112 3.95 23.20 0.38
CA PRO A 112 2.75 23.54 1.12
C PRO A 112 2.14 24.85 0.59
N ASP A 113 0.87 25.08 0.90
CA ASP A 113 0.24 26.37 0.66
C ASP A 113 0.91 27.43 1.55
N THR A 114 1.32 28.55 0.95
CA THR A 114 2.05 29.63 1.65
C THR A 114 1.25 30.21 2.81
N ARG A 115 -0.08 30.15 2.74
CA ARG A 115 -1.00 30.66 3.78
C ARG A 115 -0.94 29.87 5.08
N VAL A 116 -0.43 28.65 5.05
CA VAL A 116 -0.30 27.80 6.24
C VAL A 116 0.81 28.29 7.16
N GLY A 117 1.77 29.08 6.66
CA GLY A 117 2.86 29.62 7.47
C GLY A 117 4.06 28.67 7.63
N TRP A 118 4.21 27.70 6.73
CA TRP A 118 5.42 26.89 6.68
C TRP A 118 6.62 27.72 6.21
N ASP A 119 7.53 28.00 7.14
CA ASP A 119 8.84 28.59 6.82
C ASP A 119 9.84 27.48 6.43
N LEU A 120 9.99 27.26 5.12
CA LEU A 120 11.01 26.37 4.56
C LEU A 120 12.16 27.21 3.99
N PRO A 121 13.42 26.93 4.36
CA PRO A 121 14.56 27.60 3.78
C PRO A 121 14.73 27.21 2.31
N HIS A 122 15.60 27.93 1.59
CA HIS A 122 15.91 27.58 0.20
C HIS A 122 16.50 26.15 0.10
N PRO A 123 16.23 25.37 -0.96
CA PRO A 123 16.75 24.00 -1.12
C PRO A 123 18.28 23.84 -1.04
N SER A 124 19.03 24.91 -1.31
CA SER A 124 20.50 24.93 -1.15
C SER A 124 20.97 25.03 0.31
N ASN A 125 20.07 25.35 1.24
CA ASN A 125 20.39 25.46 2.66
C ASN A 125 20.50 24.06 3.28
N PRO A 126 21.54 23.76 4.08
CA PRO A 126 21.69 22.44 4.72
C PRO A 126 20.50 22.06 5.62
N ASN A 127 19.80 23.03 6.20
CA ASN A 127 18.64 22.79 7.06
C ASN A 127 17.35 22.51 6.28
N PHE A 128 17.33 22.68 4.95
CA PHE A 128 16.15 22.43 4.13
C PHE A 128 15.59 21.02 4.33
N LYS A 129 16.47 20.02 4.34
CA LYS A 129 16.09 18.63 4.53
C LYS A 129 15.35 18.40 5.85
N VAL A 130 15.84 18.99 6.94
CA VAL A 130 15.24 18.87 8.29
C VAL A 130 13.85 19.51 8.32
N HIS A 131 13.68 20.67 7.66
CA HIS A 131 12.38 21.35 7.53
C HIS A 131 11.41 20.58 6.63
N ASP A 132 11.89 20.05 5.51
CA ASP A 132 11.09 19.28 4.55
C ASP A 132 10.55 17.99 5.19
N ILE A 133 11.41 17.21 5.85
CA ILE A 133 11.00 16.00 6.59
C ILE A 133 9.98 16.37 7.67
N GLY A 134 10.24 17.42 8.43
CA GLY A 134 9.38 17.85 9.53
C GLY A 134 7.99 18.30 9.06
N MET A 135 7.94 19.10 7.99
CA MET A 135 6.69 19.49 7.34
C MET A 135 5.90 18.27 6.86
N LYS A 136 6.53 17.36 6.11
CA LYS A 136 5.86 16.17 5.57
C LYS A 136 5.30 15.26 6.67
N LEU A 137 6.07 15.08 7.75
CA LEU A 137 5.61 14.34 8.93
C LEU A 137 4.40 15.00 9.56
N ALA A 138 4.45 16.30 9.82
CA ALA A 138 3.33 17.04 10.40
C ALA A 138 2.07 16.95 9.54
N CYS A 139 2.20 17.08 8.22
CA CYS A 139 1.10 16.86 7.28
C CYS A 139 0.54 15.42 7.38
N GLY A 140 1.41 14.41 7.52
CA GLY A 140 0.99 13.02 7.73
C GLY A 140 0.15 12.83 9.00
N PHE A 141 0.55 13.45 10.11
CA PHE A 141 -0.22 13.45 11.36
C PHE A 141 -1.55 14.19 11.23
N GLU A 142 -1.58 15.33 10.54
CA GLU A 142 -2.81 16.08 10.26
C GLU A 142 -3.82 15.22 9.47
N LEU A 143 -3.36 14.54 8.42
CA LEU A 143 -4.19 13.66 7.62
C LEU A 143 -4.75 12.49 8.42
N LEU A 144 -3.95 11.88 9.29
CA LEU A 144 -4.44 10.82 10.18
C LEU A 144 -5.62 11.32 11.03
N VAL A 145 -5.47 12.46 11.69
CA VAL A 145 -6.52 13.02 12.56
C VAL A 145 -7.77 13.40 11.78
N CYS A 146 -7.62 14.03 10.61
CA CYS A 146 -8.76 14.40 9.78
C CYS A 146 -9.50 13.19 9.20
N SER A 147 -8.80 12.12 8.86
CA SER A 147 -9.41 10.87 8.36
C SER A 147 -10.28 10.16 9.41
N ALA A 148 -10.10 10.45 10.70
CA ALA A 148 -10.86 9.87 11.81
C ALA A 148 -12.20 10.55 12.10
N GLY A 149 -12.72 11.38 11.19
CA GLY A 149 -13.96 12.14 11.36
C GLY A 149 -13.78 13.58 11.86
N GLY A 150 -12.55 14.07 11.91
CA GLY A 150 -12.21 15.44 12.31
C GLY A 150 -12.21 16.43 11.14
N VAL A 151 -13.39 16.94 10.78
CA VAL A 151 -13.64 18.20 10.02
C VAL A 151 -12.79 18.40 8.76
N THR A 152 -13.34 18.05 7.59
CA THR A 152 -12.93 18.66 6.31
C THR A 152 -13.49 20.10 6.23
N PRO A 153 -12.72 21.10 5.74
CA PRO A 153 -13.21 22.46 5.61
C PRO A 153 -14.13 22.56 4.40
N SER A 154 -15.42 22.30 4.63
CA SER A 154 -16.52 22.88 3.87
C SER A 154 -17.54 23.46 4.85
N SER A 155 -17.06 24.27 5.79
CA SER A 155 -17.90 25.14 6.62
C SER A 155 -17.03 26.31 7.06
N THR A 156 -17.27 27.46 6.45
CA THR A 156 -16.74 28.76 6.84
C THR A 156 -16.98 29.03 8.33
N PRO A 157 -16.02 29.58 9.07
CA PRO A 157 -16.24 30.03 10.43
C PRO A 157 -16.93 31.40 10.39
N THR A 158 -18.22 31.47 10.73
CA THR A 158 -18.86 32.76 11.00
C THR A 158 -18.47 33.18 12.41
N ALA A 159 -17.63 34.22 12.47
CA ALA A 159 -17.30 34.94 13.68
C ALA A 159 -18.56 35.47 14.37
N THR A 160 -18.53 35.42 15.70
CA THR A 160 -19.54 35.94 16.63
C THR A 160 -19.83 37.43 16.37
N ALA A 161 -21.10 37.76 16.13
CA ALA A 161 -21.68 39.05 16.44
C ALA A 161 -23.05 38.81 17.12
N PRO A 162 -23.40 39.55 18.18
CA PRO A 162 -24.64 39.33 18.94
C PRO A 162 -25.83 40.08 18.31
N ASP A 163 -27.02 39.58 18.63
CA ASP A 163 -28.37 40.17 18.48
C ASP A 163 -29.17 39.99 17.16
N LEU A 164 -30.38 39.45 17.36
CA LEU A 164 -31.61 39.37 16.51
C LEU A 164 -31.84 38.14 15.57
N PRO A 165 -33.12 37.79 15.29
CA PRO A 165 -33.65 36.44 15.49
C PRO A 165 -33.82 35.58 14.22
N THR A 166 -33.73 34.26 14.43
CA THR A 166 -34.27 33.17 13.60
C THR A 166 -33.81 33.10 12.14
N GLN A 167 -32.66 32.47 11.92
CA GLN A 167 -32.32 31.87 10.61
C GLN A 167 -32.96 30.46 10.45
N PRO A 168 -33.33 30.06 9.23
CA PRO A 168 -33.91 28.74 8.94
C PRO A 168 -32.89 27.60 9.19
N PRO A 169 -33.34 26.38 9.48
CA PRO A 169 -32.46 25.26 9.81
C PRO A 169 -31.49 24.94 8.67
N ALA A 170 -30.26 24.60 9.06
CA ALA A 170 -29.11 24.35 8.19
C ALA A 170 -29.44 23.49 6.95
N ALA A 171 -28.86 23.87 5.80
CA ALA A 171 -29.02 23.13 4.55
C ALA A 171 -28.57 21.66 4.70
N PRO A 172 -29.36 20.68 4.23
CA PRO A 172 -29.04 19.26 4.38
C PRO A 172 -27.75 18.87 3.62
N ASP A 173 -26.95 17.95 4.17
CA ASP A 173 -25.68 17.47 3.60
C ASP A 173 -25.87 17.08 2.11
N PRO A 174 -25.07 17.61 1.16
CA PRO A 174 -25.14 17.26 -0.27
C PRO A 174 -25.11 15.75 -0.56
N ARG A 175 -24.45 14.95 0.30
CA ARG A 175 -24.41 13.49 0.19
C ARG A 175 -25.74 12.84 0.60
N TRP A 176 -26.40 13.38 1.63
CA TRP A 176 -27.74 12.95 2.01
C TRP A 176 -28.73 13.23 0.88
N LEU A 177 -28.64 14.40 0.22
CA LEU A 177 -29.53 14.71 -0.92
C LEU A 177 -29.37 13.69 -2.06
N ARG A 178 -28.14 13.31 -2.41
CA ARG A 178 -27.89 12.30 -3.46
C ARG A 178 -28.39 10.92 -3.05
N TYR A 179 -28.13 10.51 -1.82
CA TYR A 179 -28.60 9.23 -1.28
C TYR A 179 -30.12 9.16 -1.23
N HIS A 180 -30.76 10.22 -0.72
CA HIS A 180 -32.22 10.35 -0.69
C HIS A 180 -32.82 10.28 -2.10
N LYS A 181 -32.26 11.02 -3.06
CA LYS A 181 -32.70 10.97 -4.46
C LYS A 181 -32.62 9.55 -5.04
N ALA A 182 -31.52 8.84 -4.79
CA ALA A 182 -31.38 7.45 -5.24
C ALA A 182 -32.37 6.49 -4.58
N LEU A 183 -32.75 6.70 -3.32
CA LEU A 183 -33.80 5.93 -2.64
C LEU A 183 -35.18 6.20 -3.24
N THR A 184 -35.48 7.46 -3.57
CA THR A 184 -36.71 7.83 -4.25
C THR A 184 -36.80 7.19 -5.64
N GLU A 185 -35.72 7.23 -6.43
CA GLU A 185 -35.65 6.59 -7.76
C GLU A 185 -35.82 5.06 -7.68
N LYS A 186 -35.32 4.43 -6.62
CA LYS A 186 -35.44 2.98 -6.38
C LYS A 186 -36.76 2.56 -5.72
N GLY A 187 -37.69 3.50 -5.50
CA GLY A 187 -39.00 3.21 -4.92
C GLY A 187 -38.98 2.83 -3.43
N TYR A 188 -37.93 3.18 -2.69
CA TYR A 188 -37.79 2.82 -1.27
C TYR A 188 -38.93 3.37 -0.41
N PHE A 189 -39.40 4.59 -0.72
CA PHE A 189 -40.49 5.27 -0.03
C PHE A 189 -41.89 4.79 -0.46
N ARG A 190 -41.99 3.77 -1.32
CA ARG A 190 -43.24 3.10 -1.72
C ARG A 190 -44.34 4.04 -2.25
N GLY A 191 -43.98 5.21 -2.77
CA GLY A 191 -44.95 6.20 -3.25
C GLY A 191 -45.74 6.90 -2.14
N GLU A 192 -45.34 6.75 -0.88
CA GLU A 192 -45.94 7.45 0.26
C GLU A 192 -45.74 8.97 0.14
N LEU A 193 -46.75 9.73 0.56
CA LEU A 193 -46.69 11.19 0.58
C LEU A 193 -45.65 11.68 1.59
N GLU A 194 -44.82 12.65 1.16
CA GLU A 194 -43.82 13.28 2.02
C GLU A 194 -44.48 13.83 3.28
N GLY A 195 -44.06 13.34 4.45
CA GLY A 195 -44.61 13.73 5.76
C GLY A 195 -45.67 12.79 6.33
N SER A 196 -46.09 11.74 5.62
CA SER A 196 -46.90 10.65 6.20
C SER A 196 -46.13 9.94 7.32
N GLN A 197 -46.82 9.28 8.26
CA GLN A 197 -46.15 8.56 9.36
C GLN A 197 -45.20 7.50 8.80
N LEU A 198 -45.65 6.73 7.80
CA LEU A 198 -44.85 5.71 7.13
C LEU A 198 -43.65 6.31 6.39
N TYR A 199 -43.83 7.46 5.73
CA TYR A 199 -42.74 8.17 5.07
C TYR A 199 -41.68 8.62 6.07
N ARG A 200 -42.09 9.15 7.22
CA ARG A 200 -41.17 9.61 8.29
C ARG A 200 -40.39 8.46 8.89
N ASP A 201 -41.03 7.30 9.08
CA ASP A 201 -40.37 6.10 9.58
C ASP A 201 -39.34 5.56 8.58
N LEU A 202 -39.70 5.51 7.28
CA LEU A 202 -38.78 5.11 6.21
C LEU A 202 -37.61 6.10 6.06
N GLU A 203 -37.89 7.41 6.14
CA GLU A 203 -36.85 8.44 6.08
C GLU A 203 -35.90 8.36 7.29
N GLN A 204 -36.43 8.08 8.48
CA GLN A 204 -35.62 7.88 9.68
C GLN A 204 -34.73 6.64 9.56
N ASN A 205 -35.27 5.52 9.07
CA ASN A 205 -34.48 4.31 8.80
C ASN A 205 -33.40 4.55 7.74
N ALA A 206 -33.73 5.26 6.67
CA ALA A 206 -32.77 5.66 5.64
C ALA A 206 -31.68 6.58 6.20
N ARG A 207 -32.01 7.54 7.07
CA ARG A 207 -31.04 8.40 7.77
C ARG A 207 -30.12 7.59 8.65
N GLN A 208 -30.65 6.65 9.42
CA GLN A 208 -29.87 5.80 10.30
C GLN A 208 -28.93 4.89 9.49
N TYR A 209 -29.40 4.33 8.38
CA TYR A 209 -28.56 3.56 7.45
C TYR A 209 -27.47 4.42 6.82
N PHE A 210 -27.81 5.64 6.38
CA PHE A 210 -26.85 6.58 5.80
C PHE A 210 -25.76 6.96 6.81
N GLN A 211 -26.12 7.21 8.06
CA GLN A 211 -25.17 7.53 9.14
C GLN A 211 -24.28 6.34 9.51
N SER A 212 -24.82 5.12 9.51
CA SER A 212 -24.08 3.93 9.92
C SER A 212 -23.22 3.33 8.80
N HIS A 213 -23.64 3.37 7.54
CA HIS A 213 -22.99 2.63 6.44
C HIS A 213 -22.39 3.53 5.35
N VAL A 214 -22.96 4.73 5.13
CA VAL A 214 -22.52 5.62 4.04
C VAL A 214 -21.52 6.67 4.56
N MET A 215 -21.64 7.07 5.82
CA MET A 215 -20.64 7.92 6.50
C MET A 215 -19.43 7.14 7.02
N GLN A 216 -19.60 5.86 7.35
CA GLN A 216 -18.51 4.92 7.65
C GLN A 216 -18.15 4.15 6.39
N GLY A 217 -17.47 4.80 5.44
CA GLY A 217 -16.99 4.12 4.25
C GLY A 217 -16.10 2.93 4.62
N GLN A 218 -16.49 1.72 4.19
CA GLN A 218 -15.68 0.50 4.13
C GLN A 218 -14.63 0.34 5.25
N GLY A 219 -15.09 0.16 6.48
CA GLY A 219 -14.25 -0.28 7.60
C GLY A 219 -15.07 -1.18 8.51
N SER A 220 -14.92 -2.49 8.32
CA SER A 220 -15.23 -3.57 9.27
C SER A 220 -16.24 -3.26 10.38
N GLN A 221 -17.47 -3.76 10.22
CA GLN A 221 -18.26 -4.18 11.37
C GLN A 221 -17.44 -5.19 12.17
N ASP A 222 -17.16 -4.84 13.44
CA ASP A 222 -16.68 -5.66 14.56
C ASP A 222 -15.38 -5.09 15.18
N GLY A 223 -15.54 -4.41 16.31
CA GLY A 223 -14.44 -4.07 17.22
C GLY A 223 -14.47 -2.62 17.70
N ASP A 224 -14.20 -2.43 18.98
CA ASP A 224 -13.90 -1.17 19.69
C ASP A 224 -12.59 -0.50 19.18
N ASP A 225 -12.23 -0.74 17.92
CA ASP A 225 -10.98 -0.33 17.29
C ASP A 225 -11.09 1.13 16.85
N LEU A 226 -10.59 2.03 17.71
CA LEU A 226 -10.38 3.42 17.35
C LEU A 226 -9.59 3.50 16.05
N THR A 227 -10.09 4.30 15.11
CA THR A 227 -9.32 4.67 13.92
C THR A 227 -7.97 5.26 14.34
N LEU A 228 -6.92 5.11 13.51
CA LEU A 228 -5.58 5.59 13.84
C LEU A 228 -5.55 7.09 14.17
N GLY A 229 -6.38 7.91 13.51
CA GLY A 229 -6.52 9.32 13.86
C GLY A 229 -7.17 9.55 15.21
N ALA A 230 -8.23 8.80 15.56
CA ALA A 230 -8.86 8.89 16.88
C ALA A 230 -7.89 8.44 17.98
N MET A 231 -7.07 7.42 17.70
CA MET A 231 -5.97 7.02 18.58
C MET A 231 -4.96 8.15 18.77
N VAL A 232 -4.52 8.82 17.69
CA VAL A 232 -3.59 9.96 17.78
C VAL A 232 -4.16 11.08 18.66
N VAL A 233 -5.44 11.44 18.49
CA VAL A 233 -6.10 12.46 19.33
C VAL A 233 -6.13 12.04 20.81
N LYS A 234 -6.47 10.77 21.09
CA LYS A 234 -6.48 10.21 22.46
C LYS A 234 -5.09 10.14 23.09
N LEU A 235 -4.04 9.91 22.30
CA LEU A 235 -2.65 9.91 22.78
C LEU A 235 -2.14 11.33 22.99
N LEU A 236 -2.54 12.27 22.13
CA LEU A 236 -2.14 13.67 22.23
C LEU A 236 -2.56 14.31 23.56
N SER A 237 -3.73 13.95 24.11
CA SER A 237 -4.17 14.43 25.42
C SER A 237 -3.37 13.85 26.61
N LYS A 238 -2.56 12.80 26.38
CA LYS A 238 -1.76 12.13 27.41
C LYS A 238 -0.29 12.53 27.40
N VAL A 239 0.21 13.09 26.30
CA VAL A 239 1.62 13.48 26.18
C VAL A 239 1.83 14.90 26.70
N ASN A 240 2.99 15.14 27.33
CA ASN A 240 3.39 16.48 27.72
C ASN A 240 3.89 17.27 26.49
N VAL A 241 3.24 18.39 26.17
CA VAL A 241 3.56 19.28 25.04
C VAL A 241 4.14 20.60 25.59
N ASP A 242 5.34 20.50 26.17
CA ASP A 242 6.08 21.65 26.70
C ASP A 242 7.18 22.09 25.71
N HIS A 243 7.00 23.27 25.10
CA HIS A 243 7.92 23.79 24.10
C HIS A 243 9.37 23.94 24.62
N GLU A 244 9.57 24.48 25.83
CA GLU A 244 10.92 24.74 26.34
C GLU A 244 11.65 23.43 26.63
N PHE A 245 10.94 22.41 27.15
CA PHE A 245 11.48 21.07 27.32
C PHE A 245 11.99 20.47 26.01
N TYR A 246 11.21 20.53 24.93
CA TYR A 246 11.63 19.98 23.64
C TYR A 246 12.70 20.83 22.96
N LYS A 247 12.69 22.15 23.18
CA LYS A 247 13.75 23.05 22.70
C LYS A 247 15.09 22.76 23.37
N GLU A 248 15.13 22.58 24.69
CA GLU A 248 16.36 22.17 25.38
C GLU A 248 16.84 20.80 24.87
N ARG A 249 15.92 19.85 24.71
CA ARG A 249 16.23 18.51 24.18
C ARG A 249 16.81 18.55 22.76
N SER A 250 16.41 19.51 21.93
CA SER A 250 16.94 19.65 20.56
C SER A 250 18.46 19.90 20.52
N THR A 251 19.06 20.33 21.63
CA THR A 251 20.52 20.52 21.75
C THR A 251 21.29 19.22 22.04
N ARG A 252 20.60 18.15 22.45
CA ARG A 252 21.19 16.85 22.85
C ARG A 252 20.70 15.69 21.98
N LEU A 253 20.42 15.95 20.71
CA LEU A 253 19.95 14.93 19.77
C LEU A 253 21.07 13.99 19.34
N VAL A 254 20.72 12.73 19.12
CA VAL A 254 21.61 11.79 18.42
C VAL A 254 21.88 12.32 17.01
N PRO A 255 23.11 12.26 16.49
CA PRO A 255 23.41 12.67 15.13
C PRO A 255 22.52 11.94 14.10
N PRO A 256 22.14 12.60 12.98
CA PRO A 256 21.40 11.95 11.92
C PRO A 256 22.32 10.95 11.19
N ASP A 257 21.72 9.88 10.68
CA ASP A 257 22.39 8.89 9.84
C ASP A 257 22.67 9.46 8.43
N ASP A 258 23.64 8.88 7.75
CA ASP A 258 23.98 9.21 6.36
C ASP A 258 22.94 8.66 5.36
N ASP A 259 22.75 9.40 4.26
CA ASP A 259 21.81 9.08 3.18
C ASP A 259 22.44 8.28 2.03
N GLY A 260 23.75 8.00 2.07
CA GLY A 260 24.46 7.34 0.99
C GLY A 260 23.86 6.00 0.56
N TRP A 261 23.17 5.31 1.47
CA TRP A 261 22.47 4.05 1.17
C TRP A 261 21.30 4.20 0.19
N LEU A 262 20.76 5.42 0.00
CA LEU A 262 19.71 5.70 -0.99
C LEU A 262 20.25 5.70 -2.42
N HIS A 263 21.54 5.96 -2.59
CA HIS A 263 22.20 6.07 -3.89
C HIS A 263 22.92 4.78 -4.21
N ILE A 264 22.25 3.89 -4.95
CA ILE A 264 22.83 2.62 -5.41
C ILE A 264 23.49 2.85 -6.76
N THR A 265 24.80 2.62 -6.83
CA THR A 265 25.55 2.61 -8.10
C THR A 265 25.26 1.33 -8.89
N PRO A 266 25.40 1.33 -10.23
CA PRO A 266 25.21 0.12 -11.03
C PRO A 266 26.04 -1.08 -10.54
N ASP A 267 27.32 -0.87 -10.24
CA ASP A 267 28.20 -1.93 -9.73
C ASP A 267 27.75 -2.47 -8.37
N ALA A 268 27.23 -1.59 -7.49
CA ALA A 268 26.68 -2.01 -6.20
C ALA A 268 25.39 -2.83 -6.40
N LEU A 269 24.54 -2.44 -7.35
CA LEU A 269 23.34 -3.19 -7.70
C LEU A 269 23.69 -4.60 -8.21
N ASP A 270 24.67 -4.70 -9.10
CA ASP A 270 25.15 -5.98 -9.63
C ASP A 270 25.67 -6.87 -8.49
N GLY A 271 26.46 -6.32 -7.56
CA GLY A 271 26.90 -7.04 -6.37
C GLY A 271 25.74 -7.51 -5.47
N LEU A 272 24.68 -6.70 -5.31
CA LEU A 272 23.48 -7.11 -4.56
C LEU A 272 22.74 -8.25 -5.25
N LEU A 273 22.62 -8.21 -6.58
CA LEU A 273 21.99 -9.27 -7.38
C LEU A 273 22.80 -10.56 -7.30
N GLU A 274 24.13 -10.49 -7.47
CA GLU A 274 25.03 -11.64 -7.33
C GLU A 274 24.94 -12.27 -5.93
N ALA A 275 24.86 -11.45 -4.87
CA ALA A 275 24.74 -11.97 -3.51
C ALA A 275 23.39 -12.68 -3.25
N LYS A 276 22.31 -12.23 -3.90
CA LYS A 276 20.94 -12.75 -3.72
C LYS A 276 20.65 -13.98 -4.59
N TYR A 277 21.11 -13.97 -5.83
CA TYR A 277 20.82 -15.00 -6.83
C TYR A 277 22.03 -15.94 -7.07
N GLY A 278 23.18 -15.62 -6.47
CA GLY A 278 24.46 -16.31 -6.69
C GLY A 278 25.14 -15.85 -7.99
N LYS A 279 26.44 -16.18 -8.14
CA LYS A 279 27.06 -16.34 -9.47
C LYS A 279 26.52 -17.62 -10.13
N GLY A 280 25.20 -17.69 -10.30
CA GLY A 280 24.57 -18.74 -11.06
C GLY A 280 24.68 -18.37 -12.52
N ASP A 281 25.46 -19.16 -13.26
CA ASP A 281 25.47 -19.28 -14.73
C ASP A 281 24.27 -18.54 -15.33
N VAL A 282 24.50 -17.34 -15.88
CA VAL A 282 23.46 -16.62 -16.60
C VAL A 282 22.95 -17.64 -17.61
N PRO A 283 21.70 -18.14 -17.52
CA PRO A 283 21.23 -19.09 -18.52
C PRO A 283 21.42 -18.35 -19.83
N ARG A 284 22.26 -18.91 -20.72
CA ARG A 284 22.70 -18.32 -21.99
C ARG A 284 21.63 -17.35 -22.45
N ALA A 285 21.95 -16.06 -22.52
CA ALA A 285 20.98 -15.02 -22.88
C ALA A 285 20.06 -15.59 -23.96
N ALA A 286 18.81 -15.87 -23.59
CA ALA A 286 17.92 -16.63 -24.45
C ALA A 286 17.93 -15.92 -25.79
N SER A 287 18.22 -16.64 -26.87
CA SER A 287 18.27 -15.99 -28.17
C SER A 287 16.93 -15.28 -28.41
N GLU A 288 16.93 -14.15 -29.13
CA GLU A 288 15.72 -13.38 -29.43
C GLU A 288 14.58 -14.29 -29.95
N LYS A 289 14.97 -15.36 -30.66
CA LYS A 289 14.10 -16.43 -31.14
C LYS A 289 13.51 -17.31 -30.02
N GLU A 290 14.30 -17.75 -29.05
CA GLU A 290 13.82 -18.52 -27.89
C GLU A 290 12.87 -17.70 -27.00
N MET A 291 13.10 -16.38 -26.89
CA MET A 291 12.18 -15.46 -26.21
C MET A 291 10.88 -15.27 -27.00
N MET A 292 10.95 -15.04 -28.32
CA MET A 292 9.76 -14.95 -29.17
C MET A 292 8.96 -16.25 -29.19
N ASP A 293 9.62 -17.41 -29.21
CA ASP A 293 8.95 -18.72 -29.17
C ASP A 293 8.28 -18.96 -27.82
N SER A 294 8.89 -18.50 -26.72
CA SER A 294 8.30 -18.59 -25.38
C SER A 294 7.13 -17.62 -25.19
N LEU A 295 7.24 -16.40 -25.72
CA LEU A 295 6.16 -15.42 -25.71
C LEU A 295 5.01 -15.87 -26.61
N SER A 296 5.29 -16.37 -27.81
CA SER A 296 4.24 -16.89 -28.70
C SER A 296 3.55 -18.13 -28.13
N ALA A 297 4.28 -19.02 -27.45
CA ALA A 297 3.69 -20.13 -26.70
C ALA A 297 2.83 -19.66 -25.53
N PHE A 298 3.20 -18.56 -24.86
CA PHE A 298 2.43 -17.96 -23.77
C PHE A 298 1.16 -17.26 -24.28
N PHE A 299 1.26 -16.49 -25.37
CA PHE A 299 0.11 -15.81 -25.98
C PHE A 299 -0.82 -16.76 -26.74
N GLY A 300 -0.29 -17.88 -27.26
CA GLY A 300 -1.10 -18.96 -27.85
C GLY A 300 -1.91 -19.75 -26.82
N HIS A 301 -1.62 -19.59 -25.54
CA HIS A 301 -2.40 -20.16 -24.45
C HIS A 301 -3.49 -19.16 -24.06
N MET A 302 -4.58 -19.12 -24.84
CA MET A 302 -5.78 -18.39 -24.43
C MET A 302 -6.29 -18.94 -23.10
N ALA A 303 -6.32 -18.06 -22.10
CA ALA A 303 -6.88 -18.35 -20.79
C ALA A 303 -8.37 -18.69 -20.95
N ASP A 304 -8.76 -19.90 -20.53
CA ASP A 304 -10.16 -20.20 -20.29
C ASP A 304 -10.64 -19.47 -19.01
N VAL A 305 -11.94 -19.39 -18.82
CA VAL A 305 -12.65 -18.63 -17.75
C VAL A 305 -12.18 -18.96 -16.32
N GLU A 306 -11.40 -20.02 -16.13
CA GLU A 306 -10.89 -20.48 -14.84
C GLU A 306 -9.45 -20.01 -14.52
N GLY A 307 -8.78 -19.30 -15.44
CA GLY A 307 -7.44 -18.75 -15.22
C GLY A 307 -6.29 -19.63 -15.71
N ALA A 308 -5.08 -19.07 -15.75
CA ALA A 308 -3.90 -19.69 -16.38
C ALA A 308 -3.19 -20.70 -15.47
N GLU A 309 -3.50 -21.99 -15.61
CA GLU A 309 -2.61 -23.06 -15.15
C GLU A 309 -1.54 -23.34 -16.22
N MET A 310 -0.29 -22.92 -15.97
CA MET A 310 0.81 -23.27 -16.86
C MET A 310 1.04 -24.78 -16.88
N PRO A 311 1.18 -25.42 -18.05
CA PRO A 311 1.56 -26.82 -18.11
C PRO A 311 2.92 -26.97 -17.43
N GLN A 312 2.99 -27.89 -16.45
CA GLN A 312 4.23 -28.23 -15.78
C GLN A 312 5.25 -28.71 -16.82
N ARG A 313 6.11 -27.80 -17.28
CA ARG A 313 7.41 -28.19 -17.83
C ARG A 313 8.04 -29.04 -16.75
N LYS A 314 8.39 -30.29 -17.07
CA LYS A 314 9.32 -31.08 -16.28
C LYS A 314 10.60 -30.27 -16.21
N ILE A 315 10.73 -29.42 -15.21
CA ILE A 315 11.98 -28.82 -14.81
C ILE A 315 12.78 -30.04 -14.38
N SER A 316 13.65 -30.50 -15.27
CA SER A 316 14.73 -31.40 -14.94
C SER A 316 15.41 -30.79 -13.73
N THR A 317 15.18 -31.43 -12.59
CA THR A 317 15.75 -31.11 -11.29
C THR A 317 17.23 -30.81 -11.48
N LEU A 318 17.62 -29.56 -11.23
CA LEU A 318 19.03 -29.21 -11.10
C LEU A 318 19.66 -30.18 -10.10
N SER A 319 20.64 -30.90 -10.61
CA SER A 319 21.58 -31.69 -9.85
C SER A 319 22.28 -30.81 -8.81
N ASN A 320 22.09 -31.13 -7.54
CA ASN A 320 23.02 -30.71 -6.49
C ASN A 320 24.34 -31.50 -6.67
N PRO A 321 25.52 -30.93 -6.36
CA PRO A 321 26.80 -31.60 -6.61
C PRO A 321 26.94 -32.83 -5.72
N LYS A 322 27.13 -33.98 -6.35
CA LYS A 322 27.37 -35.28 -5.72
C LYS A 322 28.77 -35.29 -5.09
N ARG A 323 28.85 -35.28 -3.76
CA ARG A 323 30.07 -35.68 -3.03
C ARG A 323 30.36 -37.16 -3.33
N LYS A 324 31.61 -37.46 -3.72
CA LYS A 324 32.12 -38.82 -3.96
C LYS A 324 31.90 -39.71 -2.73
N SER A 325 31.19 -40.82 -2.91
CA SER A 325 31.33 -42.01 -2.07
C SER A 325 31.57 -43.23 -2.97
N SER A 326 32.52 -44.04 -2.55
CA SER A 326 33.09 -45.20 -3.24
C SER A 326 32.12 -46.40 -3.28
N GLN A 327 32.31 -47.21 -4.32
CA GLN A 327 31.62 -48.46 -4.64
C GLN A 327 31.46 -49.46 -3.48
N GLY A 328 30.33 -50.18 -3.54
CA GLY A 328 30.13 -51.49 -2.91
C GLY A 328 28.75 -52.03 -3.31
N GLY A 329 28.69 -52.89 -4.32
CA GLY A 329 27.43 -53.37 -4.91
C GLY A 329 26.75 -54.51 -4.15
N ARG A 330 25.45 -54.70 -4.43
CA ARG A 330 24.82 -56.02 -4.66
C ARG A 330 23.36 -55.86 -5.14
N LYS A 331 23.01 -56.68 -6.13
CA LYS A 331 21.67 -56.86 -6.73
C LYS A 331 20.75 -57.60 -5.78
N VAL A 332 19.45 -57.27 -5.74
CA VAL A 332 18.33 -58.25 -5.66
C VAL A 332 17.08 -57.64 -6.32
N SER A 333 16.44 -58.45 -7.15
CA SER A 333 15.19 -58.23 -7.88
C SER A 333 13.96 -58.50 -7.01
N THR A 334 12.82 -57.84 -7.26
CA THR A 334 11.49 -58.51 -7.30
C THR A 334 10.41 -57.59 -7.86
N SER A 335 9.63 -58.17 -8.77
CA SER A 335 8.35 -57.73 -9.33
C SER A 335 7.25 -57.57 -8.27
N LEU A 336 6.23 -56.75 -8.56
CA LEU A 336 4.83 -57.23 -8.66
C LEU A 336 3.87 -56.15 -9.19
N LEU A 337 2.83 -56.68 -9.81
CA LEU A 337 1.82 -56.15 -10.71
C LEU A 337 0.65 -55.48 -9.95
N GLY A 338 -0.08 -54.55 -10.60
CA GLY A 338 -1.38 -54.08 -10.11
C GLY A 338 -2.03 -53.02 -11.00
N GLN A 339 -2.70 -53.45 -12.07
CA GLN A 339 -3.71 -52.68 -12.81
C GLN A 339 -5.02 -52.58 -12.00
N HIS A 340 -5.81 -51.50 -12.17
CA HIS A 340 -7.28 -51.45 -12.30
C HIS A 340 -7.69 -49.95 -12.35
N HIS A 341 -8.04 -49.37 -13.51
CA HIS A 341 -9.35 -49.30 -14.19
C HIS A 341 -10.41 -48.35 -13.57
N LEU A 342 -10.85 -47.42 -14.43
CA LEU A 342 -11.85 -46.38 -14.27
C LEU A 342 -13.24 -46.90 -13.85
N ARG A 343 -14.01 -46.05 -13.15
CA ARG A 343 -15.48 -46.01 -13.25
C ARG A 343 -15.98 -44.57 -13.41
N LYS A 344 -16.73 -44.40 -14.50
CA LYS A 344 -17.51 -43.24 -14.93
C LYS A 344 -18.93 -43.43 -14.36
N VAL A 345 -19.51 -42.39 -13.77
CA VAL A 345 -20.95 -42.35 -13.45
C VAL A 345 -21.53 -41.05 -13.99
N SER A 346 -22.57 -41.23 -14.79
CA SER A 346 -23.40 -40.21 -15.43
C SER A 346 -24.67 -40.04 -14.60
N ALA A 347 -25.12 -38.82 -14.39
CA ALA A 347 -26.51 -38.53 -14.05
C ALA A 347 -26.91 -37.17 -14.64
N GLN A 348 -27.93 -37.21 -15.50
CA GLN A 348 -28.62 -36.08 -16.11
C GLN A 348 -29.84 -35.71 -15.23
N SER A 349 -30.12 -34.41 -15.10
CA SER A 349 -31.43 -33.71 -15.24
C SER A 349 -31.36 -32.40 -14.42
N ALA A 350 -31.35 -31.22 -15.09
CA ALA A 350 -32.50 -30.37 -15.47
C ALA A 350 -33.08 -29.59 -14.27
N ALA A 351 -33.45 -28.31 -14.30
CA ALA A 351 -33.27 -27.14 -15.15
C ALA A 351 -33.94 -25.97 -14.39
N SER A 352 -33.37 -24.76 -14.36
CA SER A 352 -34.13 -23.48 -14.41
C SER A 352 -33.22 -22.23 -14.36
N ASP A 353 -33.32 -21.46 -15.45
CA ASP A 353 -33.33 -20.00 -15.58
C ASP A 353 -32.11 -19.12 -15.20
N VAL A 354 -31.34 -18.87 -16.26
CA VAL A 354 -30.57 -17.67 -16.65
C VAL A 354 -31.55 -16.48 -16.78
N SER A 355 -31.32 -15.24 -16.33
CA SER A 355 -30.35 -14.25 -16.82
C SER A 355 -30.49 -12.93 -16.04
N ASN A 356 -29.39 -12.23 -15.73
CA ASN A 356 -29.06 -10.93 -16.35
C ASN A 356 -27.67 -10.44 -15.88
N CYS A 357 -26.64 -10.66 -16.70
CA CYS A 357 -25.31 -10.06 -16.56
C CYS A 357 -24.70 -10.00 -17.96
N SER A 358 -24.98 -8.94 -18.70
CA SER A 358 -24.44 -8.75 -20.05
C SER A 358 -24.34 -7.26 -20.38
N GLU A 359 -23.45 -6.52 -19.70
CA GLU A 359 -23.13 -5.13 -20.09
C GLU A 359 -21.66 -4.72 -19.84
N MET A 360 -20.68 -5.65 -19.91
CA MET A 360 -19.25 -5.24 -19.91
C MET A 360 -18.34 -5.95 -20.92
N SER A 361 -18.88 -6.69 -21.89
CA SER A 361 -18.06 -7.38 -22.91
C SER A 361 -17.90 -6.62 -24.24
N SER A 362 -18.44 -5.41 -24.39
CA SER A 362 -18.47 -4.72 -25.70
C SER A 362 -17.29 -3.79 -26.02
N PHE A 363 -16.26 -3.71 -25.17
CA PHE A 363 -15.05 -2.90 -25.44
C PHE A 363 -13.82 -3.71 -25.88
N SER A 364 -13.88 -5.04 -25.92
CA SER A 364 -12.71 -5.87 -26.24
C SER A 364 -12.56 -6.26 -27.71
N ASN A 365 -13.57 -5.99 -28.55
CA ASN A 365 -13.56 -6.39 -29.96
C ASN A 365 -13.43 -5.17 -30.86
N LYS A 366 -12.22 -4.58 -30.91
CA LYS A 366 -11.64 -3.81 -32.03
C LYS A 366 -10.32 -3.17 -31.60
N ILE A 367 -9.30 -3.99 -31.41
CA ILE A 367 -7.90 -3.54 -31.55
C ILE A 367 -7.25 -4.56 -32.48
N ASP A 368 -7.30 -4.30 -33.78
CA ASP A 368 -6.52 -5.05 -34.75
C ASP A 368 -5.05 -4.64 -34.57
N PHE A 369 -4.31 -5.47 -33.84
CA PHE A 369 -2.87 -5.28 -33.64
C PHE A 369 -2.12 -5.71 -34.91
N ASN A 370 -1.56 -4.74 -35.62
CA ASN A 370 -0.71 -5.00 -36.78
C ASN A 370 0.73 -5.28 -36.33
N ALA A 371 1.12 -6.56 -36.32
CA ALA A 371 2.43 -7.02 -35.88
C ALA A 371 3.59 -6.54 -36.78
N GLU A 372 3.34 -6.27 -38.07
CA GLU A 372 4.33 -5.67 -38.97
C GLU A 372 4.57 -4.21 -38.62
N ALA A 373 3.51 -3.44 -38.35
CA ALA A 373 3.64 -2.02 -37.96
C ALA A 373 4.39 -1.82 -36.64
N PHE A 374 4.22 -2.75 -35.68
CA PHE A 374 4.97 -2.73 -34.42
C PHE A 374 6.44 -3.11 -34.60
N SER A 375 6.74 -4.11 -35.44
CA SER A 375 8.11 -4.50 -35.76
C SER A 375 8.86 -3.38 -36.49
N ASP A 376 8.18 -2.69 -37.40
CA ASP A 376 8.74 -1.56 -38.15
C ASP A 376 8.94 -0.32 -37.26
N ALA A 377 8.08 -0.10 -36.27
CA ALA A 377 8.26 0.92 -35.24
C ALA A 377 9.48 0.63 -34.34
N MET A 378 9.69 -0.63 -33.95
CA MET A 378 10.85 -1.06 -33.16
C MET A 378 12.16 -1.01 -33.95
N ALA A 379 12.13 -1.27 -35.26
CA ALA A 379 13.27 -1.08 -36.14
C ALA A 379 13.63 0.42 -36.29
N ASN A 380 12.63 1.30 -36.44
CA ASN A 380 12.85 2.75 -36.57
C ASN A 380 13.39 3.40 -35.28
N ILE A 381 13.05 2.89 -34.09
CA ILE A 381 13.64 3.33 -32.81
C ILE A 381 15.15 3.07 -32.76
N ARG A 382 15.64 1.99 -33.40
CA ARG A 382 17.09 1.70 -33.49
C ARG A 382 17.82 2.63 -34.47
N VAL A 383 17.16 3.07 -35.55
CA VAL A 383 17.73 4.05 -36.51
C VAL A 383 17.89 5.43 -35.86
N TRP A 384 16.96 5.84 -34.99
CA TRP A 384 17.07 7.08 -34.22
C TRP A 384 18.17 7.01 -33.14
N SER A 385 18.38 5.86 -32.50
CA SER A 385 19.49 5.65 -31.54
C SER A 385 20.88 5.61 -32.19
N ALA A 386 20.96 5.21 -33.46
CA ALA A 386 22.20 5.23 -34.25
C ALA A 386 22.49 6.62 -34.83
N ARG A 387 21.47 7.34 -35.34
CA ARG A 387 21.63 8.73 -35.82
C ARG A 387 21.90 9.73 -34.70
N GLY A 388 21.31 9.55 -33.51
CA GLY A 388 21.60 10.38 -32.34
C GLY A 388 23.02 10.22 -31.79
N ARG A 389 23.70 9.10 -32.08
CA ARG A 389 25.11 8.87 -31.72
C ARG A 389 26.12 9.46 -32.71
N LEU A 390 25.70 9.75 -33.95
CA LEU A 390 26.56 10.40 -34.96
C LEU A 390 26.53 11.93 -34.87
N LEU A 391 25.53 12.53 -34.21
CA LEU A 391 25.41 13.98 -34.00
C LEU A 391 26.12 14.50 -32.74
N VAL A 392 26.80 13.63 -31.99
CA VAL A 392 27.60 13.98 -30.80
C VAL A 392 29.11 13.83 -31.07
N GLN A 393 29.50 13.58 -32.33
CA GLN A 393 30.91 13.50 -32.76
C GLN A 393 31.28 14.42 -33.94
N LEU A 394 30.48 15.46 -34.19
CA LEU A 394 30.90 16.70 -34.86
C LEU A 394 30.55 17.85 -33.93
#